data_AF-A0A536S8C3-F1
#
_entry.id   AF-A0A536S8C3-F1
#
_cell.length_a   1.000
_cell.length_b   1.000
_cell.length_c   1.000
_cell.angle_alpha   90.00
_cell.angle_beta   90.00
_cell.angle_gamma   90.00
#
_symmetry.space_group_name_H-M   'P 1'
#
loop_
_entity.id
_entity.type
_entity.pdbx_description
1 polymer ?
#
loop_
_entity_poly.entity_id
_entity_poly.type
_entity_poly.pdbx_seq_one_letter_code
_entity_poly.pdbx_strand_id
1 'polypeptide(L)'
;MDGGTRVLPPTEAQLEGWRSIRAGSHTLIAAPTGSGKTLAAFLTSIDQLLRESLETGELPDEVRVVYVSPLKALSADIHKNLAEPRREMRRIAEEMGSAPVGITAAVRSGDTPQAERAAM
;
A
#
# COMPACT_ATOMS: atom_id res chain seq x y z
N MET A 1 18.83 16.89 15.94
CA MET A 1 18.79 15.42 16.02
C MET A 1 18.16 14.96 14.72
N ASP A 2 19.00 14.74 13.71
CA ASP A 2 18.54 14.44 12.36
C ASP A 2 18.39 12.92 12.26
N GLY A 3 17.20 12.42 12.60
CA GLY A 3 16.84 11.01 12.55
C GLY A 3 16.61 10.57 11.11
N GLY A 4 17.64 10.69 10.27
CA GLY A 4 17.59 10.30 8.87
C GLY A 4 17.21 8.83 8.76
N THR A 5 15.98 8.56 8.35
CA THR A 5 15.55 7.22 7.95
C THR A 5 16.41 6.81 6.78
N ARG A 6 17.38 5.94 7.01
CA ARG A 6 18.26 5.42 5.96
C ARG A 6 17.43 4.55 5.03
N VAL A 7 16.89 5.14 3.97
CA VAL A 7 16.20 4.39 2.92
C VAL A 7 17.25 3.53 2.22
N LEU A 8 17.13 2.22 2.38
CA LEU A 8 17.99 1.27 1.67
C LEU A 8 17.68 1.32 0.17
N PRO A 9 18.67 1.12 -0.71
CA PRO A 9 18.41 1.02 -2.13
C PRO A 9 17.43 -0.13 -2.42
N PRO A 10 16.60 -0.02 -3.47
CA PRO A 10 15.68 -1.07 -3.85
C PRO A 10 16.39 -2.40 -4.10
N THR A 11 15.76 -3.50 -3.70
CA THR A 11 16.23 -4.85 -4.03
C THR A 11 15.95 -5.19 -5.49
N GLU A 12 16.62 -6.20 -6.03
CA GLU A 12 16.34 -6.73 -7.37
C GLU A 12 14.88 -7.18 -7.52
N ALA A 13 14.35 -7.91 -6.52
CA ALA A 13 12.95 -8.34 -6.50
C ALA A 13 11.97 -7.15 -6.53
N GLN A 14 12.33 -6.02 -5.93
CA GLN A 14 11.55 -4.79 -6.03
C GLN A 14 11.64 -4.17 -7.42
N LEU A 15 12.84 -4.01 -7.97
CA LEU A 15 13.04 -3.40 -9.28
C LEU A 15 12.39 -4.21 -10.41
N GLU A 16 12.49 -5.53 -10.38
CA GLU A 16 11.83 -6.42 -11.35
C GLU A 16 10.32 -6.45 -11.17
N GLY A 17 9.85 -6.57 -9.92
CA GLY A 17 8.44 -6.52 -9.58
C GLY A 17 7.78 -5.22 -10.08
N TRP A 18 8.37 -4.07 -9.78
CA TRP A 18 7.85 -2.77 -10.23
C TRP A 18 7.81 -2.66 -11.75
N ARG A 19 8.85 -3.09 -12.46
CA ARG A 19 8.89 -3.06 -13.93
C ARG A 19 7.74 -3.88 -14.53
N SER A 20 7.56 -5.12 -14.05
CA SER A 20 6.53 -6.02 -14.56
C SER A 20 5.10 -5.55 -14.21
N ILE A 21 4.86 -5.15 -12.95
CA ILE A 21 3.53 -4.70 -12.49
C ILE A 21 3.14 -3.38 -13.18
N ARG A 22 4.05 -2.42 -13.34
CA ARG A 22 3.77 -1.15 -14.03
C ARG A 22 3.47 -1.33 -15.51
N ALA A 23 3.97 -2.39 -16.14
CA ALA A 23 3.63 -2.76 -17.51
C ALA A 23 2.23 -3.41 -17.64
N GLY A 24 1.47 -3.53 -16.55
CA GLY A 24 0.15 -4.15 -16.54
C GLY A 24 0.18 -5.69 -16.58
N SER A 25 1.35 -6.30 -16.36
CA SER A 25 1.50 -7.76 -16.44
C SER A 25 1.15 -8.45 -15.12
N HIS A 26 0.43 -9.58 -15.20
CA HIS A 26 0.31 -10.50 -14.06
C HIS A 26 1.69 -10.99 -13.65
N THR A 27 2.08 -10.73 -12.39
CA THR A 27 3.46 -10.87 -11.94
C THR A 27 3.55 -11.81 -10.74
N LEU A 28 4.39 -12.84 -10.84
CA LEU A 28 4.79 -13.70 -9.73
C LEU A 28 6.22 -13.33 -9.30
N ILE A 29 6.39 -12.85 -8.06
CA ILE A 29 7.70 -12.53 -7.49
C ILE A 29 8.18 -13.69 -6.62
N ALA A 30 9.07 -14.52 -7.16
CA ALA A 30 9.70 -15.63 -6.44
C ALA A 30 11.10 -15.20 -5.95
N ALA A 31 11.21 -14.82 -4.67
CA ALA A 31 12.47 -14.39 -4.06
C ALA A 31 12.57 -14.85 -2.59
N PRO A 32 13.78 -14.90 -2.00
CA PRO A 32 13.98 -15.22 -0.58
C PRO A 32 13.23 -14.29 0.38
N THR A 33 13.03 -14.71 1.63
CA THR A 33 12.55 -13.83 2.71
C THR A 33 13.50 -12.65 2.88
N GLY A 34 12.99 -11.49 3.31
CA GLY A 34 13.79 -10.26 3.40
C GLY A 34 14.05 -9.53 2.08
N SER A 35 13.75 -10.12 0.91
CA SER A 35 13.94 -9.45 -0.39
C SER A 35 12.94 -8.33 -0.72
N GLY A 36 12.06 -7.94 0.21
CA GLY A 36 11.14 -6.82 0.00
C GLY A 36 9.95 -7.10 -0.93
N LYS A 37 9.61 -8.37 -1.17
CA LYS A 37 8.53 -8.82 -2.09
C LYS A 37 7.19 -8.12 -1.85
N THR A 38 6.81 -8.01 -0.58
CA THR A 38 5.59 -7.34 -0.16
C THR A 38 5.59 -5.88 -0.59
N LEU A 39 6.68 -5.17 -0.30
CA LEU A 39 6.81 -3.77 -0.66
C LEU A 39 6.86 -3.58 -2.19
N ALA A 40 7.42 -4.55 -2.93
CA ALA A 40 7.41 -4.54 -4.39
C ALA A 40 5.97 -4.48 -4.95
N ALA A 41 5.08 -5.34 -4.44
CA ALA A 41 3.69 -5.34 -4.85
C ALA A 41 2.93 -4.10 -4.35
N PHE A 42 2.99 -3.82 -3.04
CA PHE A 42 2.19 -2.76 -2.42
C PHE A 42 2.54 -1.35 -2.91
N LEU A 43 3.83 -1.02 -3.07
CA LEU A 43 4.20 0.33 -3.52
C LEU A 43 3.68 0.65 -4.91
N THR A 44 3.56 -0.35 -5.79
CA THR A 44 3.02 -0.11 -7.13
C THR A 44 1.55 0.29 -7.06
N SER A 45 0.76 -0.41 -6.25
CA SER A 45 -0.66 -0.08 -6.07
C SER A 45 -0.86 1.25 -5.33
N ILE A 46 -0.05 1.53 -4.32
CA ILE A 46 -0.12 2.81 -3.58
C ILE A 46 0.27 3.99 -4.47
N ASP A 47 1.34 3.86 -5.28
CA ASP A 47 1.77 4.91 -6.22
C ASP A 47 0.68 5.23 -7.24
N GLN A 48 -0.03 4.22 -7.74
CA GLN A 48 -1.17 4.42 -8.65
C GLN A 48 -2.31 5.20 -7.99
N LEU A 49 -2.75 4.77 -6.81
CA LEU A 49 -3.83 5.46 -6.07
C LEU A 49 -3.43 6.88 -5.66
N LEU A 50 -2.17 7.09 -5.27
CA LEU A 50 -1.66 8.40 -4.91
C LEU A 50 -1.67 9.35 -6.11
N ARG A 51 -1.18 8.91 -7.27
CA ARG A 51 -1.19 9.71 -8.51
C ARG A 51 -2.61 10.08 -8.91
N GLU A 52 -3.52 9.11 -8.93
CA GLU A 52 -4.92 9.35 -9.23
C GLU A 52 -5.52 10.38 -8.27
N SER A 53 -5.35 10.20 -6.96
CA SER A 53 -5.82 11.15 -5.94
C SER A 53 -5.27 12.56 -6.12
N LEU A 54 -4.01 12.71 -6.55
CA LEU A 54 -3.38 14.01 -6.78
C LEU A 54 -3.85 14.67 -8.09
N GLU A 55 -4.17 13.87 -9.11
CA GLU A 55 -4.62 14.34 -10.42
C GLU A 55 -6.10 14.74 -10.42
N THR A 56 -6.96 13.95 -9.78
CA THR A 56 -8.42 14.17 -9.76
C THR A 56 -8.88 14.98 -8.55
N GLY A 57 -8.06 15.04 -7.50
CA GLY A 57 -8.39 15.66 -6.21
C GLY A 57 -9.23 14.78 -5.27
N GLU A 58 -9.67 13.61 -5.72
CA GLU A 58 -10.42 12.65 -4.90
C GLU A 58 -10.28 11.20 -5.40
N LEU A 59 -10.41 10.24 -4.50
CA LEU A 59 -10.55 8.83 -4.86
C LEU A 59 -12.01 8.41 -4.66
N PRO A 60 -12.63 7.68 -5.61
CA PRO A 60 -13.92 7.06 -5.38
C PRO A 60 -13.90 6.14 -4.16
N ASP A 61 -15.01 6.09 -3.43
CA ASP A 61 -15.19 5.19 -2.29
C ASP A 61 -15.48 3.76 -2.78
N GLU A 62 -14.44 3.08 -3.25
CA GLU A 62 -14.52 1.72 -3.81
C GLU A 62 -13.27 0.88 -3.51
N VAL A 63 -13.42 -0.45 -3.55
CA VAL A 63 -12.30 -1.38 -3.36
C VAL A 63 -11.46 -1.47 -4.62
N ARG A 64 -10.27 -0.87 -4.59
CA ARG A 64 -9.30 -0.87 -5.72
C ARG A 64 -8.22 -1.95 -5.64
N VAL A 65 -7.90 -2.40 -4.43
CA VAL A 65 -6.80 -3.34 -4.17
C VAL A 65 -7.25 -4.39 -3.18
N VAL A 66 -7.07 -5.67 -3.53
CA VAL A 66 -7.35 -6.80 -2.64
C VAL A 66 -6.04 -7.52 -2.33
N TYR A 67 -5.66 -7.51 -1.05
CA TYR A 67 -4.56 -8.32 -0.54
C TYR A 67 -5.12 -9.58 0.12
N VAL A 68 -4.65 -10.75 -0.35
CA VAL A 68 -5.05 -12.05 0.20
C VAL A 68 -3.87 -12.68 0.92
N SER A 69 -4.09 -13.11 2.15
CA SER A 69 -3.10 -13.81 2.97
C SER A 69 -3.68 -15.13 3.47
N PRO A 70 -2.90 -16.22 3.49
CA PRO A 70 -3.32 -17.47 4.13
C PRO A 70 -3.34 -17.35 5.67
N LEU A 71 -2.74 -16.30 6.24
CA LEU A 71 -2.63 -16.11 7.69
C LEU A 71 -3.31 -14.80 8.12
N LYS A 72 -4.21 -14.88 9.11
CA LYS A 72 -4.87 -13.71 9.71
C LYS A 72 -3.88 -12.72 10.31
N ALA A 73 -2.88 -13.23 11.03
CA ALA A 73 -1.85 -12.40 11.68
C ALA A 73 -1.11 -11.54 10.64
N LEU A 74 -0.76 -12.12 9.50
CA LEU A 74 -0.09 -11.38 8.42
C LEU A 74 -1.00 -10.29 7.83
N SER A 75 -2.31 -10.51 7.69
CA SER A 75 -3.25 -9.46 7.27
C SER A 75 -3.27 -8.28 8.25
N ALA A 76 -3.31 -8.56 9.55
CA ALA A 76 -3.28 -7.54 10.58
C ALA A 76 -1.95 -6.77 10.59
N ASP A 77 -0.82 -7.47 10.44
CA ASP A 77 0.51 -6.86 10.38
C ASP A 77 0.66 -5.95 9.17
N ILE A 78 0.20 -6.38 7.99
CA ILE A 78 0.21 -5.54 6.79
C ILE A 78 -0.64 -4.28 6.99
N HIS A 79 -1.85 -4.41 7.53
CA HIS A 79 -2.71 -3.26 7.79
C HIS A 79 -2.05 -2.25 8.74
N LYS A 80 -1.43 -2.73 9.83
CA LYS A 80 -0.67 -1.89 10.76
C LYS A 80 0.51 -1.20 10.06
N ASN A 81 1.28 -1.94 9.28
CA ASN A 81 2.45 -1.42 8.56
C ASN A 81 2.10 -0.42 7.46
N LEU A 82 0.86 -0.44 6.95
CA LEU A 82 0.37 0.54 5.99
C LEU A 82 -0.17 1.82 6.65
N ALA A 83 -0.53 1.78 7.94
CA ALA A 83 -1.16 2.90 8.61
C ALA A 83 -0.24 4.13 8.72
N GLU A 84 1.01 3.92 9.12
CA GLU A 84 1.98 5.02 9.27
C GLU A 84 2.40 5.63 7.92
N PRO A 85 2.81 4.86 6.90
CA PRO A 85 3.09 5.41 5.57
C PRO A 85 1.91 6.19 4.98
N ARG A 86 0.67 5.72 5.19
CA ARG A 86 -0.54 6.44 4.72
C ARG A 86 -0.73 7.79 5.40
N ARG A 87 -0.54 7.86 6.72
CA ARG A 87 -0.60 9.14 7.46
C ARG A 87 0.49 10.08 7.00
N GLU A 88 1.69 9.57 6.77
CA GLU A 88 2.84 10.37 6.35
C GLU A 88 2.66 10.92 4.92
N MET A 89 2.17 10.10 3.99
CA MET A 89 1.84 10.57 2.63
C MET A 89 0.79 11.69 2.67
N ARG A 90 -0.22 11.59 3.54
CA ARG A 90 -1.22 12.64 3.74
C ARG A 90 -0.59 13.93 4.27
N ARG A 91 0.23 13.83 5.32
CA ARG A 91 0.93 14.98 5.91
C ARG A 91 1.80 15.71 4.89
N ILE A 92 2.58 14.97 4.11
CA ILE A 92 3.45 15.54 3.06
C ILE A 92 2.61 16.21 1.96
N ALA A 93 1.51 15.58 1.52
CA ALA A 93 0.63 16.18 0.51
C ALA A 93 -0.01 17.49 0.99
N GLU A 94 -0.45 17.55 2.25
CA GLU A 94 -0.96 18.76 2.90
C GLU A 94 0.09 19.87 2.98
N GLU A 95 1.32 19.54 3.39
CA GLU A 95 2.46 20.48 3.44
C GLU A 95 2.84 21.03 2.05
N MET A 96 2.62 20.23 1.01
CA MET A 96 2.84 20.62 -0.38
C MET A 96 1.64 21.38 -1.00
N GLY A 97 0.57 21.64 -0.24
CA GLY A 97 -0.63 22.30 -0.74
C GLY A 97 -1.40 21.49 -1.79
N SER A 98 -1.20 20.17 -1.83
CA SER A 98 -1.90 19.26 -2.73
C SER A 98 -3.27 18.88 -2.19
N ALA A 99 -4.12 18.31 -3.06
CA ALA A 99 -5.40 17.76 -2.65
C ALA A 99 -5.22 16.63 -1.60
N PRO A 100 -6.20 16.42 -0.71
CA PRO A 100 -6.12 15.38 0.32
C PRO A 100 -5.93 13.98 -0.26
N VAL A 101 -5.00 13.20 0.31
CA VAL A 101 -4.78 11.81 -0.09
C VAL A 101 -5.83 10.89 0.57
N GLY A 102 -6.78 10.44 -0.24
CA GLY A 102 -7.95 9.66 0.17
C GLY A 102 -7.74 8.15 0.34
N ILE A 103 -6.51 7.65 0.45
CA ILE A 103 -6.25 6.20 0.49
C ILE A 103 -6.72 5.62 1.83
N THR A 104 -7.69 4.70 1.78
CA THR A 104 -8.19 3.92 2.93
C THR A 104 -7.68 2.47 2.90
N ALA A 105 -7.80 1.75 4.01
CA ALA A 105 -7.51 0.32 4.07
C ALA A 105 -8.31 -0.32 5.21
N ALA A 106 -8.77 -1.55 5.02
CA ALA A 106 -9.50 -2.35 6.02
C ALA A 106 -9.02 -3.80 6.00
N VAL A 107 -9.30 -4.55 7.08
CA VAL A 107 -9.01 -5.99 7.17
C VAL A 107 -10.30 -6.76 7.36
N ARG A 108 -10.66 -7.56 6.36
CA ARG A 108 -11.78 -8.50 6.45
C ARG A 108 -11.28 -9.91 6.74
N SER A 109 -11.75 -10.50 7.83
CA SER A 109 -11.45 -11.88 8.23
C SER A 109 -12.69 -12.57 8.81
N GLY A 110 -12.55 -13.84 9.21
CA GLY A 110 -13.59 -14.58 9.91
C GLY A 110 -14.02 -13.91 11.23
N ASP A 111 -13.10 -13.18 11.88
CA ASP A 111 -13.34 -12.51 13.16
C ASP A 111 -13.93 -11.10 13.01
N THR A 112 -14.01 -10.56 11.78
CA THR A 112 -14.57 -9.23 11.54
C THR A 112 -16.08 -9.26 11.81
N PRO A 113 -16.60 -8.47 12.78
CA PRO A 113 -18.02 -8.41 13.09
C PRO A 113 -18.89 -8.09 11.87
N GLN A 114 -20.13 -8.59 11.84
CA GLN A 114 -21.03 -8.38 10.71
C GLN A 114 -21.31 -6.90 10.43
N ALA A 115 -21.45 -6.09 11.49
CA ALA A 115 -21.64 -4.65 11.36
C ALA A 115 -20.44 -3.97 10.69
N GLU A 116 -19.22 -4.36 11.05
CA GLU A 116 -18.00 -3.84 10.44
C GLU A 116 -17.90 -4.28 8.97
N ARG A 117 -18.24 -5.54 8.65
CA ARG A 117 -18.27 -6.04 7.26
C ARG A 117 -19.25 -5.28 6.36
N ALA A 118 -20.35 -4.77 6.92
CA ALA A 118 -21.37 -4.03 6.19
C ALA A 118 -21.00 -2.54 6.00
N ALA A 119 -20.06 -2.04 6.80
CA ALA A 119 -19.55 -0.67 6.74
C ALA A 119 -18.24 -0.54 5.95
N MET A 120 -17.69 -1.67 5.47
CA MET A 120 -16.50 -1.74 4.61
C MET A 120 -16.83 -1.54 3.14
#